data_AF-A0A418KS42-F1
#
_entry.id   AF-A0A418KS42-F1
#
_cell.length_a   1.000
_cell.length_b   1.000
_cell.length_c   1.000
_cell.angle_alpha   90.00
_cell.angle_beta   90.00
_cell.angle_gamma   90.00
#
_symmetry.space_group_name_H-M   'P 1'
#
loop_
_entity.id
_entity.type
_entity.pdbx_description
1 polymer ?
#
loop_
_entity_poly.entity_id
_entity_poly.type
_entity_poly.pdbx_seq_one_letter_code
_entity_poly.pdbx_strand_id
1 'polypeptide(L)'
;MVDDETFRALARSSPWRWRSVELTRTLVGDAITADHAVRAWIDRPGRMRVVEPDGTEHLVDETPAERGLVVVASSDGSPVEPPVVTVPLDPAAPRPVLRPDGLVAQRPSDVTVAYDDPMYENYLWVAMLDPVELSGGVDVLSVRATVLEGRDTVEAVVRPTAGYDPRCTCCALLFGEVAAELLHAEGGPEPEDRAFADEFAVALDVETGICVRLREIGGDDDGAGFDVSIAAVTPV
;
A
#
# COMPACT_ATOMS: atom_id res chain seq x y z
N MET A 1 20.60 -7.65 11.28
CA MET A 1 19.50 -8.39 11.91
C MET A 1 18.26 -7.56 11.65
N VAL A 2 17.20 -8.15 11.10
CA VAL A 2 15.96 -7.42 10.87
C VAL A 2 15.22 -7.32 12.19
N ASP A 3 14.72 -6.12 12.50
CA ASP A 3 13.90 -5.79 13.67
C ASP A 3 12.61 -5.09 13.24
N ASP A 4 11.72 -4.83 14.20
CA ASP A 4 10.41 -4.20 13.94
C ASP A 4 10.56 -2.86 13.22
N GLU A 5 11.58 -2.10 13.58
CA GLU A 5 11.80 -0.79 12.98
C GLU A 5 12.34 -0.90 11.55
N THR A 6 13.12 -1.94 11.23
CA THR A 6 13.49 -2.26 9.85
C THR A 6 12.24 -2.56 9.01
N PHE A 7 11.30 -3.35 9.54
CA PHE A 7 10.01 -3.63 8.89
C PHE A 7 9.20 -2.34 8.66
N ARG A 8 9.03 -1.51 9.70
CA ARG A 8 8.30 -0.24 9.59
C ARG A 8 8.97 0.74 8.63
N ALA A 9 10.30 0.82 8.63
CA ALA A 9 11.04 1.68 7.71
C ALA A 9 10.91 1.21 6.26
N LEU A 10 10.90 -0.10 6.02
CA LEU A 10 10.67 -0.66 4.69
C LEU A 10 9.25 -0.36 4.20
N ALA A 11 8.25 -0.53 5.06
CA ALA A 11 6.86 -0.16 4.79
C ALA A 11 6.70 1.33 4.40
N ARG A 12 7.51 2.22 4.99
CA ARG A 12 7.55 3.64 4.62
C ARG A 12 8.30 3.93 3.33
N SER A 13 9.03 3.00 2.72
CA SER A 13 10.02 3.33 1.69
C SER A 13 9.53 3.18 0.25
N SER A 14 8.49 2.39 -0.02
CA SER A 14 8.14 1.98 -1.40
C SER A 14 8.11 3.09 -2.46
N PRO A 15 7.51 4.27 -2.20
CA PRO A 15 7.42 5.35 -3.20
C PRO A 15 8.77 5.84 -3.74
N TRP A 16 9.85 5.64 -2.98
CA TRP A 16 11.19 6.14 -3.31
C TRP A 16 12.19 5.04 -3.71
N ARG A 17 11.77 3.78 -3.74
CA ARG A 17 12.70 2.66 -4.03
C ARG A 17 12.70 2.24 -5.50
N TRP A 18 11.59 2.47 -6.20
CA TRP A 18 11.43 2.06 -7.58
C TRP A 18 10.66 3.09 -8.40
N ARG A 19 11.01 3.16 -9.68
CA ARG A 19 10.35 3.96 -10.70
C ARG A 19 9.36 3.13 -11.49
N SER A 20 9.71 1.90 -11.88
CA SER A 20 8.77 1.02 -12.55
C SER A 20 8.85 -0.41 -12.02
N VAL A 21 7.72 -1.12 -12.03
CA VAL A 21 7.68 -2.56 -11.77
C VAL A 21 6.84 -3.28 -12.81
N GLU A 22 7.21 -4.53 -13.06
CA GLU A 22 6.34 -5.53 -13.66
C GLU A 22 6.06 -6.60 -12.61
N LEU A 23 4.79 -6.88 -12.35
CA LEU A 23 4.37 -7.85 -11.34
C LEU A 23 3.15 -8.66 -11.77
N THR A 24 2.91 -9.76 -11.05
CA THR A 24 1.66 -10.51 -11.07
C THR A 24 1.10 -10.54 -9.66
N ARG A 25 -0.15 -10.12 -9.46
CA ARG A 25 -0.89 -10.29 -8.19
C ARG A 25 -1.84 -11.46 -8.31
N THR A 26 -1.81 -12.40 -7.37
CA THR A 26 -2.75 -13.52 -7.29
C THR A 26 -3.49 -13.47 -5.96
N LEU A 27 -4.83 -13.42 -6.01
CA LEU A 27 -5.67 -13.54 -4.82
C LEU A 27 -5.71 -14.99 -4.32
N VAL A 28 -5.80 -15.17 -3.00
CA VAL A 28 -5.81 -16.47 -2.32
C VAL A 28 -6.97 -16.51 -1.33
N GLY A 29 -7.68 -17.64 -1.26
CA GLY A 29 -8.85 -17.82 -0.39
C GLY A 29 -10.18 -17.45 -1.05
N ASP A 30 -11.27 -17.52 -0.27
CA ASP A 30 -12.64 -17.32 -0.75
C ASP A 30 -13.09 -15.85 -0.84
N ALA A 31 -12.13 -14.92 -0.75
CA ALA A 31 -12.35 -13.47 -0.88
C ALA A 31 -12.68 -13.01 -2.33
N ILE A 32 -13.47 -13.79 -3.07
CA ILE A 32 -14.02 -13.60 -4.43
C ILE A 32 -13.31 -14.45 -5.50
N THR A 33 -13.78 -15.70 -5.64
CA THR A 33 -13.61 -16.62 -6.80
C THR A 33 -12.18 -16.84 -7.33
N ALA A 34 -11.60 -18.01 -7.01
CA ALA A 34 -10.50 -18.74 -7.69
C ALA A 34 -9.38 -17.90 -8.36
N ASP A 35 -8.15 -17.99 -7.83
CA ASP A 35 -6.88 -17.63 -8.48
C ASP A 35 -6.99 -16.45 -9.47
N HIS A 36 -7.57 -15.32 -9.04
CA HIS A 36 -7.62 -14.13 -9.89
C HIS A 36 -6.22 -13.54 -9.94
N ALA A 37 -5.46 -13.97 -10.95
CA ALA A 37 -4.13 -13.50 -11.25
C ALA A 37 -4.17 -12.37 -12.29
N VAL A 38 -3.67 -11.19 -11.96
CA VAL A 38 -3.53 -10.08 -12.89
C VAL A 38 -2.06 -9.74 -13.09
N ARG A 39 -1.65 -9.47 -14.33
CA ARG A 39 -0.30 -8.98 -14.63
C ARG A 39 -0.34 -7.47 -14.80
N ALA A 40 0.58 -6.77 -14.16
CA ALA A 40 0.61 -5.32 -14.19
C ALA A 40 1.99 -4.75 -14.46
N TRP A 41 1.97 -3.58 -15.08
CA TRP A 41 3.11 -2.70 -15.31
C TRP A 41 2.76 -1.35 -14.71
N ILE A 42 3.58 -0.89 -13.76
CA ILE A 42 3.45 0.42 -13.14
C ILE A 42 4.69 1.22 -13.47
N ASP A 43 4.53 2.45 -13.97
CA ASP A 43 5.59 3.42 -14.21
C ASP A 43 5.22 4.72 -13.50
N ARG A 44 6.03 5.06 -12.49
CA ARG A 44 5.85 6.26 -11.71
C ARG A 44 6.47 7.47 -12.41
N PRO A 45 5.76 8.61 -12.42
CA PRO A 45 4.45 8.79 -11.79
C PRO A 45 3.28 8.37 -12.70
N GLY A 46 2.20 7.86 -12.11
CA GLY A 46 0.85 7.94 -12.68
C GLY A 46 0.52 7.03 -13.87
N ARG A 47 1.39 6.13 -14.32
CA ARG A 47 1.08 5.20 -15.41
C ARG A 47 0.92 3.78 -14.91
N MET A 48 -0.16 3.14 -15.32
CA MET A 48 -0.41 1.74 -15.02
C MET A 48 -1.10 1.05 -16.18
N ARG A 49 -0.70 -0.20 -16.40
CA ARG A 49 -1.40 -1.16 -17.25
C ARG A 49 -1.62 -2.43 -16.47
N VAL A 50 -2.87 -2.91 -16.40
CA VAL A 50 -3.23 -4.21 -15.84
C VAL A 50 -3.86 -5.06 -16.93
N VAL A 51 -3.46 -6.33 -17.02
CA VAL A 51 -3.99 -7.31 -17.97
C VAL A 51 -4.58 -8.47 -17.16
N GLU A 52 -5.88 -8.70 -17.36
CA GLU A 52 -6.62 -9.82 -16.77
C GLU A 52 -6.37 -11.14 -17.54
N PRO A 53 -6.70 -12.30 -16.95
CA PRO A 53 -6.52 -13.60 -17.61
C PRO A 53 -7.24 -13.75 -18.96
N ASP A 54 -8.36 -13.05 -19.14
CA ASP A 54 -9.14 -13.06 -20.39
C ASP A 54 -8.58 -12.11 -21.47
N GLY A 55 -7.53 -11.35 -21.13
CA GLY A 55 -6.89 -10.37 -22.00
C GLY A 55 -7.47 -8.96 -21.92
N THR A 56 -8.45 -8.72 -21.04
CA THR A 56 -8.97 -7.38 -20.77
C THR A 56 -7.87 -6.49 -20.20
N GLU A 57 -7.73 -5.28 -20.74
CA GLU A 57 -6.71 -4.32 -20.32
C GLU A 57 -7.33 -3.12 -19.60
N HIS A 58 -6.74 -2.76 -18.47
CA HIS A 58 -7.02 -1.52 -17.75
C HIS A 58 -5.80 -0.60 -17.87
N LEU A 59 -5.98 0.55 -18.52
CA LEU A 59 -4.92 1.53 -18.76
C LEU A 59 -5.24 2.81 -18.01
N VAL A 60 -4.30 3.26 -17.19
CA VAL A 60 -4.39 4.53 -16.46
C VAL A 60 -3.16 5.37 -16.79
N ASP A 61 -3.37 6.64 -17.16
CA ASP A 61 -2.32 7.65 -17.32
C ASP A 61 -2.77 8.96 -16.63
N GLU A 62 -2.34 9.12 -15.39
CA GLU A 62 -2.56 10.30 -14.54
C GLU A 62 -1.38 11.29 -14.62
N THR A 63 -0.42 11.09 -15.55
CA THR A 63 0.72 12.01 -15.72
C THR A 63 0.32 13.43 -16.14
N PRO A 64 -0.74 13.65 -16.95
CA PRO A 64 -1.19 14.99 -17.31
C PRO A 64 -2.58 15.29 -16.75
N ALA A 65 -2.68 16.28 -15.86
CA ALA A 65 -3.85 17.14 -15.62
C ALA A 65 -4.86 16.84 -14.49
N GLU A 66 -4.75 15.77 -13.69
CA GLU A 66 -5.74 15.52 -12.60
C GLU A 66 -5.11 15.18 -11.24
N ARG A 67 -3.96 15.80 -10.94
CA ARG A 67 -3.31 15.68 -9.63
C ARG A 67 -4.12 16.42 -8.58
N GLY A 68 -5.07 15.75 -7.93
CA GLY A 68 -5.77 16.10 -6.68
C GLY A 68 -6.19 17.57 -6.49
N LEU A 69 -7.49 17.83 -6.31
CA LEU A 69 -7.96 19.19 -5.98
C LEU A 69 -7.65 19.52 -4.50
N VAL A 70 -6.63 20.35 -4.26
CA VAL A 70 -6.47 21.01 -2.95
C VAL A 70 -7.26 22.31 -2.96
N VAL A 71 -8.37 22.35 -2.21
CA VAL A 71 -9.18 23.56 -2.04
C VAL A 71 -8.60 24.39 -0.91
N VAL A 72 -8.08 25.58 -1.23
CA VAL A 72 -7.61 26.55 -0.25
C VAL A 72 -8.61 27.69 -0.14
N ALA A 73 -9.16 27.90 1.06
CA ALA A 73 -10.05 29.01 1.35
C ALA A 73 -9.32 30.06 2.19
N SER A 74 -9.31 31.32 1.73
CA SER A 74 -8.85 32.43 2.55
C SER A 74 -10.00 33.03 3.35
N SER A 75 -9.75 33.29 4.64
CA SER A 75 -10.73 33.95 5.52
C SER A 75 -11.04 35.41 5.14
N ASP A 76 -10.18 36.05 4.36
CA ASP A 76 -10.31 37.46 3.95
C ASP A 76 -10.77 37.65 2.49
N GLY A 77 -11.08 36.56 1.79
CA GLY A 77 -11.50 36.60 0.38
C GLY A 77 -10.37 36.91 -0.62
N SER A 78 -9.12 36.96 -0.17
CA SER A 78 -7.96 37.10 -1.06
C SER A 78 -7.83 35.87 -1.98
N PRO A 79 -7.49 36.06 -3.27
CA PRO A 79 -7.15 34.94 -4.14
C PRO A 79 -5.97 34.17 -3.57
N VAL A 80 -6.13 32.86 -3.38
CA VAL A 80 -5.03 31.96 -3.03
C VAL A 80 -4.67 31.18 -4.29
N GLU A 81 -3.40 31.20 -4.68
CA GLU A 81 -2.93 30.33 -5.74
C GLU A 81 -3.11 28.86 -5.31
N PRO A 82 -3.69 27.99 -6.16
CA PRO A 82 -3.80 26.58 -5.84
C PRO A 82 -2.40 26.02 -5.58
N PRO A 83 -2.19 25.28 -4.48
CA PRO A 83 -0.90 24.69 -4.21
C PRO A 83 -0.58 23.65 -5.30
N VAL A 84 0.69 23.59 -5.71
CA VAL A 84 1.14 22.62 -6.70
C VAL A 84 1.25 21.26 -6.01
N VAL A 85 0.39 20.32 -6.41
CA VAL A 85 0.48 18.93 -5.94
C VAL A 85 1.67 18.25 -6.62
N THR A 86 2.56 17.71 -5.80
CA THR A 86 3.74 16.93 -6.21
C THR A 86 3.55 15.45 -5.86
N VAL A 87 4.33 14.58 -6.49
CA VAL A 87 4.37 13.15 -6.15
C VAL A 87 5.80 12.76 -5.73
N PRO A 88 6.00 11.66 -4.97
CA PRO A 88 7.28 11.32 -4.32
C PRO A 88 8.55 11.40 -5.17
N LEU A 89 8.47 11.12 -6.47
CA LEU A 89 9.61 11.13 -7.41
C LEU A 89 9.76 12.44 -8.19
N ASP A 90 8.84 13.40 -8.03
CA ASP A 90 8.98 14.71 -8.66
C ASP A 90 10.23 15.45 -8.12
N PRO A 91 11.03 16.12 -8.96
CA PRO A 91 12.20 16.87 -8.50
C PRO A 91 11.89 17.96 -7.47
N ALA A 92 10.67 18.50 -7.51
CA ALA A 92 10.19 19.55 -6.62
C ALA A 92 9.53 19.00 -5.33
N ALA A 93 9.30 17.70 -5.23
CA ALA A 93 8.69 17.11 -4.05
C ALA A 93 9.65 17.17 -2.84
N PRO A 94 9.13 17.39 -1.63
CA PRO A 94 9.92 17.29 -0.42
C PRO A 94 10.52 15.87 -0.30
N ARG A 95 11.79 15.78 0.09
CA ARG A 95 12.49 14.50 0.27
C ARG A 95 12.17 13.89 1.63
N PRO A 96 12.07 12.55 1.74
CA PRO A 96 11.93 11.88 3.02
C PRO A 96 13.20 12.01 3.86
N VAL A 97 13.06 11.86 5.17
CA VAL A 97 14.22 11.68 6.06
C VAL A 97 14.67 10.24 5.95
N LEU A 98 15.93 10.02 5.60
CA LEU A 98 16.52 8.70 5.47
C LEU A 98 17.27 8.28 6.73
N ARG A 99 17.20 7.00 7.03
CA ARG A 99 18.05 6.30 7.99
C ARG A 99 19.45 6.07 7.40
N PRO A 100 20.46 5.72 8.22
CA PRO A 100 21.79 5.37 7.73
C PRO A 100 21.81 4.16 6.77
N ASP A 101 20.81 3.28 6.86
CA ASP A 101 20.65 2.10 5.98
C ASP A 101 19.93 2.42 4.65
N GLY A 102 19.54 3.69 4.44
CA GLY A 102 18.85 4.15 3.23
C GLY A 102 17.33 3.93 3.24
N LEU A 103 16.75 3.35 4.30
CA LEU A 103 15.30 3.25 4.47
C LEU A 103 14.72 4.57 4.99
N VAL A 104 13.42 4.78 4.76
CA VAL A 104 12.73 5.99 5.19
C VAL A 104 12.49 5.98 6.71
N ALA A 105 13.09 6.93 7.42
CA ALA A 105 12.80 7.23 8.81
C ALA A 105 11.43 7.92 8.94
N GLN A 106 11.19 8.92 8.09
CA GLN A 106 10.00 9.75 8.15
C GLN A 106 9.62 10.24 6.74
N ARG A 107 8.34 10.10 6.40
CA ARG A 107 7.76 10.65 5.17
C ARG A 107 7.45 12.15 5.33
N PRO A 108 7.52 12.94 4.25
CA PRO A 108 6.95 14.28 4.26
C PRO A 108 5.46 14.26 4.66
N SER A 109 5.07 15.05 5.65
CA SER A 109 3.67 15.18 6.08
C SER A 109 2.93 16.31 5.35
N ASP A 110 3.46 16.74 4.20
CA ASP A 110 2.93 17.86 3.43
C ASP A 110 1.69 17.39 2.64
N VAL A 111 0.56 18.08 2.85
CA VAL A 111 -0.73 17.78 2.19
C VAL A 111 -0.69 17.99 0.67
N THR A 112 0.36 18.63 0.16
CA THR A 112 0.59 18.84 -1.27
C THR A 112 1.37 17.68 -1.93
N VAL A 113 1.67 16.61 -1.18
CA VAL A 113 2.27 15.39 -1.74
C VAL A 113 1.20 14.31 -1.89
N ALA A 114 0.88 13.96 -3.13
CA ALA A 114 0.02 12.82 -3.44
C ALA A 114 0.87 11.54 -3.49
N TYR A 115 0.59 10.59 -2.61
CA TYR A 115 1.36 9.35 -2.47
C TYR A 115 0.82 8.19 -3.30
N ASP A 116 -0.45 8.23 -3.66
CA ASP A 116 -1.12 7.08 -4.24
C ASP A 116 -0.65 6.85 -5.68
N ASP A 117 -0.36 5.57 -5.96
CA ASP A 117 -0.22 5.08 -7.33
C ASP A 117 -1.61 4.93 -7.98
N PRO A 118 -1.69 4.85 -9.32
CA PRO A 118 -2.93 4.54 -10.01
C PRO A 118 -3.62 3.29 -9.43
N MET A 119 -4.91 3.44 -9.15
CA MET A 119 -5.71 2.40 -8.53
C MET A 119 -6.24 1.39 -9.55
N TYR A 120 -6.13 0.09 -9.24
CA TYR A 120 -6.84 -0.98 -9.94
C TYR A 120 -7.83 -1.62 -8.96
N GLU A 121 -9.11 -1.64 -9.34
CA GLU A 121 -10.27 -2.09 -8.54
C GLU A 121 -10.53 -1.26 -7.28
N ASN A 122 -9.59 -1.21 -6.34
CA ASN A 122 -9.78 -0.55 -5.04
C ASN A 122 -8.44 -0.22 -4.34
N TYR A 123 -8.50 0.37 -3.14
CA TYR A 123 -7.31 0.82 -2.41
C TYR A 123 -6.45 -0.31 -1.82
N LEU A 124 -6.90 -1.56 -1.79
CA LEU A 124 -6.04 -2.69 -1.41
C LEU A 124 -4.86 -2.80 -2.39
N TRP A 125 -5.09 -2.52 -3.67
CA TRP A 125 -4.04 -2.44 -4.69
C TRP A 125 -2.99 -1.37 -4.36
N VAL A 126 -3.44 -0.17 -4.00
CA VAL A 126 -2.56 0.95 -3.66
C VAL A 126 -1.80 0.66 -2.37
N ALA A 127 -2.46 0.09 -1.36
CA ALA A 127 -1.85 -0.30 -0.10
C ALA A 127 -0.86 -1.46 -0.24
N MET A 128 -1.05 -2.34 -1.22
CA MET A 128 -0.07 -3.37 -1.60
C MET A 128 1.20 -2.73 -2.20
N LEU A 129 1.04 -1.82 -3.17
CA LEU A 129 2.17 -1.14 -3.83
C LEU A 129 2.95 -0.25 -2.87
N ASP A 130 2.26 0.40 -1.95
CA ASP A 130 2.86 1.24 -0.92
C ASP A 130 2.32 0.81 0.46
N PRO A 131 2.98 -0.04 1.26
CA PRO A 131 2.36 -0.56 2.49
C PRO A 131 2.59 0.32 3.72
N VAL A 132 2.50 1.65 3.60
CA VAL A 132 2.76 2.61 4.70
C VAL A 132 1.92 2.36 5.96
N GLU A 133 0.74 1.78 5.80
CA GLU A 133 -0.17 1.43 6.89
C GLU A 133 0.46 0.45 7.88
N LEU A 134 1.45 -0.34 7.44
CA LEU A 134 2.21 -1.25 8.29
C LEU A 134 3.30 -0.54 9.12
N SER A 135 3.51 0.76 8.91
CA SER A 135 4.58 1.52 9.57
C SER A 135 4.19 2.11 10.93
N GLY A 136 2.89 2.11 11.25
CA GLY A 136 2.32 2.64 12.49
C GLY A 136 0.95 2.02 12.77
N GLY A 137 0.46 2.12 14.00
CA GLY A 137 -0.87 1.60 14.34
C GLY A 137 -1.01 0.08 14.32
N VAL A 138 0.10 -0.65 14.20
CA VAL A 138 0.15 -2.11 14.21
C VAL A 138 1.17 -2.63 15.22
N ASP A 139 0.79 -3.67 15.96
CA ASP A 139 1.69 -4.45 16.78
C ASP A 139 2.46 -5.44 15.89
N VAL A 140 3.79 -5.43 15.98
CA VAL A 140 4.65 -6.40 15.29
C VAL A 140 4.90 -7.54 16.25
N LEU A 141 4.26 -8.69 16.02
CA LEU A 141 4.31 -9.85 16.90
C LEU A 141 5.55 -10.71 16.62
N SER A 142 5.97 -10.76 15.37
CA SER A 142 7.23 -11.36 14.96
C SER A 142 7.75 -10.72 13.68
N VAL A 143 9.07 -10.76 13.49
CA VAL A 143 9.72 -10.28 12.28
C VAL A 143 10.92 -11.16 11.94
N ARG A 144 11.10 -11.46 10.66
CA ARG A 144 12.24 -12.24 10.16
C ARG A 144 12.62 -11.86 8.74
N ALA A 145 13.91 -11.95 8.44
CA ALA A 145 14.38 -11.95 7.06
C ALA A 145 14.08 -13.30 6.41
N THR A 146 13.63 -13.31 5.16
CA THR A 146 13.38 -14.52 4.38
C THR A 146 13.60 -14.25 2.89
N VAL A 147 13.46 -15.29 2.07
CA VAL A 147 13.51 -15.18 0.61
C VAL A 147 12.21 -15.74 0.05
N LEU A 148 11.51 -14.95 -0.77
CA LEU A 148 10.33 -15.37 -1.51
C LEU A 148 10.61 -15.23 -3.00
N GLU A 149 10.40 -16.30 -3.77
CA GLU A 149 10.64 -16.33 -5.22
C GLU A 149 12.02 -15.81 -5.66
N GLY A 150 13.04 -16.06 -4.84
CA GLY A 150 14.42 -15.62 -5.10
C GLY A 150 14.71 -14.17 -4.74
N ARG A 151 13.76 -13.46 -4.10
CA ARG A 151 13.90 -12.07 -3.67
C ARG A 151 13.98 -11.97 -2.15
N ASP A 152 14.89 -11.14 -1.65
CA ASP A 152 15.02 -10.87 -0.22
C ASP A 152 13.78 -10.16 0.29
N THR A 153 13.23 -10.64 1.41
CA THR A 153 11.99 -10.14 2.00
C THR A 153 12.10 -10.01 3.50
N VAL A 154 11.30 -9.10 4.07
CA VAL A 154 11.04 -9.02 5.50
C VAL A 154 9.62 -9.51 5.74
N GLU A 155 9.49 -10.65 6.41
CA GLU A 155 8.21 -11.21 6.81
C GLU A 155 7.89 -10.82 8.25
N ALA A 156 6.65 -10.46 8.51
CA ALA A 156 6.16 -10.13 9.84
C ALA A 156 4.78 -10.74 10.08
N VAL A 157 4.49 -11.07 11.34
CA VAL A 157 3.12 -11.26 11.81
C VAL A 157 2.73 -9.99 12.55
N VAL A 158 1.63 -9.37 12.13
CA VAL A 158 1.16 -8.09 12.65
C VAL A 158 -0.29 -8.16 13.11
N ARG A 159 -0.63 -7.30 14.07
CA ARG A 159 -2.01 -7.11 14.55
C ARG A 159 -2.37 -5.63 14.48
N PRO A 160 -3.47 -5.24 13.80
CA PRO A 160 -4.00 -3.88 13.87
C PRO A 160 -4.35 -3.48 15.31
N THR A 161 -4.02 -2.25 15.68
CA THR A 161 -4.41 -1.66 16.97
C THR A 161 -5.46 -0.57 16.76
N ALA A 162 -6.03 -0.02 17.83
CA ALA A 162 -6.92 1.15 17.73
C ALA A 162 -6.27 2.40 17.08
N GLY A 163 -4.94 2.42 16.92
CA GLY A 163 -4.22 3.47 16.18
C GLY A 163 -3.95 3.12 14.71
N TYR A 164 -4.48 2.01 14.18
CA TYR A 164 -4.35 1.65 12.77
C TYR A 164 -5.02 2.71 11.91
N ASP A 165 -4.27 3.21 10.92
CA ASP A 165 -4.67 4.32 10.05
C ASP A 165 -4.55 3.82 8.59
N PRO A 166 -5.53 3.03 8.11
CA PRO A 166 -5.52 2.53 6.75
C PRO A 166 -5.75 3.67 5.75
N ARG A 167 -5.20 3.58 4.53
CA ARG A 167 -5.49 4.56 3.47
C ARG A 167 -6.97 4.65 3.16
N CYS A 168 -7.64 3.51 3.24
CA CYS A 168 -9.05 3.38 2.96
C CYS A 168 -9.62 2.32 3.90
N THR A 169 -10.57 2.70 4.75
CA THR A 169 -11.18 1.81 5.74
C THR A 169 -11.90 0.62 5.09
N CYS A 170 -12.60 0.82 3.96
CA CYS A 170 -13.32 -0.26 3.27
C CYS A 170 -12.44 -1.21 2.44
N CYS A 171 -11.17 -0.87 2.22
CA CYS A 171 -10.22 -1.68 1.45
C CYS A 171 -8.83 -1.68 2.11
N ALA A 172 -8.81 -1.69 3.44
CA ALA A 172 -7.60 -1.64 4.24
C ALA A 172 -6.69 -2.82 3.91
N LEU A 173 -5.37 -2.62 4.02
CA LEU A 173 -4.43 -3.73 3.82
C LEU A 173 -4.68 -4.85 4.85
N LEU A 174 -4.92 -4.48 6.11
CA LEU A 174 -5.25 -5.38 7.21
C LEU A 174 -6.74 -5.26 7.57
N PHE A 175 -7.62 -5.82 6.74
CA PHE A 175 -9.07 -5.72 6.94
C PHE A 175 -9.57 -6.69 8.02
N GLY A 176 -9.37 -6.32 9.29
CA GLY A 176 -9.91 -6.99 10.48
C GLY A 176 -10.99 -6.18 11.19
N GLU A 177 -11.33 -6.58 12.42
CA GLU A 177 -12.37 -5.93 13.24
C GLU A 177 -12.13 -4.41 13.38
N VAL A 178 -10.88 -3.99 13.62
CA VAL A 178 -10.50 -2.57 13.72
C VAL A 178 -10.87 -1.78 12.46
N ALA A 179 -10.57 -2.32 11.26
CA ALA A 179 -10.89 -1.62 10.02
C ALA A 179 -12.40 -1.58 9.75
N ALA A 180 -13.12 -2.64 10.12
CA ALA A 180 -14.58 -2.70 10.01
C ALA A 180 -15.27 -1.69 10.96
N GLU A 181 -14.78 -1.56 12.19
CA GLU A 181 -15.26 -0.56 13.15
C GLU A 181 -15.01 0.88 12.67
N LEU A 182 -13.81 1.16 12.13
CA LEU A 182 -13.49 2.46 11.53
C LEU A 182 -14.43 2.78 10.36
N LEU A 183 -14.63 1.82 9.45
CA LEU A 183 -15.55 1.96 8.33
C LEU A 183 -16.98 2.27 8.80
N HIS A 184 -17.45 1.56 9.83
CA HIS A 184 -18.78 1.80 10.39
C HIS A 184 -18.88 3.19 11.02
N ALA A 185 -17.86 3.62 11.77
CA ALA A 185 -17.81 4.95 12.39
C ALA A 185 -17.81 6.09 11.35
N GLU A 186 -17.32 5.83 10.14
CA GLU A 186 -17.35 6.75 9.00
C GLU A 186 -18.69 6.76 8.25
N GLY A 187 -19.67 5.97 8.70
CA GLY A 187 -20.99 5.83 8.07
C GLY A 187 -21.05 4.77 6.98
N GLY A 188 -20.07 3.86 6.94
CA GLY A 188 -20.10 2.65 6.14
C GLY A 188 -21.17 1.64 6.60
N PRO A 189 -21.27 0.49 5.92
CA PRO A 189 -22.24 -0.55 6.29
C PRO A 189 -22.00 -1.08 7.71
N GLU A 190 -23.03 -1.66 8.31
CA GLU A 190 -22.86 -2.50 9.50
C GLU A 190 -21.88 -3.62 9.19
N PRO A 191 -20.91 -3.92 10.08
CA PRO A 191 -20.00 -5.04 9.91
C PRO A 191 -20.78 -6.33 9.67
N GLU A 192 -20.29 -7.15 8.74
CA GLU A 192 -20.87 -8.46 8.49
C GLU A 192 -20.80 -9.33 9.75
N ASP A 193 -21.80 -10.19 9.96
CA ASP A 193 -21.80 -11.18 11.04
C ASP A 193 -20.84 -12.32 10.68
N ARG A 194 -19.54 -12.03 10.82
CA ARG A 194 -18.41 -12.93 10.52
C ARG A 194 -17.31 -12.79 11.57
N ALA A 195 -16.52 -13.85 11.74
CA ALA A 195 -15.29 -13.77 12.53
C ALA A 195 -14.17 -13.13 11.69
N PHE A 196 -13.65 -11.98 12.13
CA PHE A 196 -12.50 -11.34 11.51
C PHE A 196 -11.19 -12.01 11.94
N ALA A 197 -10.16 -11.90 11.09
CA ALA A 197 -8.79 -12.23 11.47
C ALA A 197 -8.25 -11.26 12.53
N ASP A 198 -7.59 -11.81 13.55
CA ASP A 198 -6.93 -11.05 14.62
C ASP A 198 -5.48 -10.71 14.28
N GLU A 199 -4.88 -11.45 13.35
CA GLU A 199 -3.48 -11.35 12.97
C GLU A 199 -3.31 -11.53 11.47
N PHE A 200 -2.23 -10.98 10.94
CA PHE A 200 -1.92 -11.04 9.52
C PHE A 200 -0.45 -11.36 9.32
N ALA A 201 -0.15 -12.38 8.51
CA ALA A 201 1.20 -12.61 8.02
C ALA A 201 1.43 -11.81 6.74
N VAL A 202 2.41 -10.92 6.77
CA VAL A 202 2.77 -10.05 5.64
C VAL A 202 4.24 -10.22 5.27
N ALA A 203 4.58 -10.02 4.00
CA ALA A 203 5.98 -9.98 3.56
C ALA A 203 6.23 -8.77 2.67
N LEU A 204 7.31 -8.04 2.96
CA LEU A 204 7.75 -6.88 2.20
C LEU A 204 9.01 -7.22 1.39
N ASP A 205 9.00 -6.93 0.09
CA ASP A 205 10.18 -7.05 -0.76
C ASP A 205 11.23 -6.01 -0.37
N VAL A 206 12.47 -6.42 -0.12
CA VAL A 206 13.53 -5.52 0.37
C VAL A 206 13.95 -4.52 -0.70
N GLU A 207 13.93 -4.91 -1.98
CA GLU A 207 14.32 -4.02 -3.07
C GLU A 207 13.29 -2.90 -3.28
N THR A 208 12.00 -3.24 -3.30
CA THR A 208 10.92 -2.31 -3.67
C THR A 208 10.13 -1.76 -2.49
N GLY A 209 10.06 -2.46 -1.36
CA GLY A 209 9.17 -2.15 -0.25
C GLY A 209 7.71 -2.55 -0.47
N ILE A 210 7.37 -3.17 -1.60
CA ILE A 210 6.00 -3.64 -1.91
C ILE A 210 5.62 -4.78 -0.97
N CYS A 211 4.35 -4.82 -0.54
CA CYS A 211 3.79 -5.97 0.16
C CYS A 211 3.57 -7.10 -0.86
N VAL A 212 4.41 -8.13 -0.80
CA VAL A 212 4.41 -9.24 -1.76
C VAL A 212 3.66 -10.48 -1.27
N ARG A 213 3.24 -10.48 -0.01
CA ARG A 213 2.34 -11.49 0.53
C ARG A 213 1.51 -10.87 1.64
N LEU A 214 0.23 -11.26 1.67
CA LEU A 214 -0.64 -11.07 2.81
C LEU A 214 -1.43 -12.35 3.06
N ARG A 215 -1.54 -12.76 4.32
CA ARG A 215 -2.39 -13.84 4.79
C ARG A 215 -3.11 -13.47 6.08
N GLU A 216 -4.41 -13.69 6.10
CA GLU A 216 -5.22 -13.68 7.32
C GLU A 216 -4.84 -14.87 8.21
N ILE A 217 -4.79 -14.63 9.53
CA ILE A 217 -4.58 -15.65 10.56
C ILE A 217 -5.76 -15.61 11.52
N GLY A 218 -6.53 -16.68 11.54
CA GLY A 218 -7.81 -16.77 12.24
C GLY A 218 -8.97 -16.19 11.42
N GLY A 219 -10.13 -16.06 12.07
CA GLY A 219 -11.37 -15.64 11.40
C GLY A 219 -11.95 -16.70 10.47
N ASP A 220 -13.02 -16.32 9.77
CA ASP A 220 -13.71 -17.19 8.82
C ASP A 220 -12.94 -17.33 7.49
N ASP A 221 -12.08 -16.35 7.16
CA ASP A 221 -11.26 -16.27 5.95
C ASP A 221 -9.78 -16.67 6.21
N ASP A 222 -9.52 -17.54 7.20
CA ASP A 222 -8.15 -17.96 7.58
C ASP A 222 -7.32 -18.43 6.37
N GLY A 223 -6.15 -17.82 6.19
CA GLY A 223 -5.26 -18.07 5.05
C GLY A 223 -5.65 -17.35 3.75
N ALA A 224 -6.70 -16.53 3.73
CA ALA A 224 -7.02 -15.66 2.60
C ALA A 224 -6.04 -14.48 2.49
N GLY A 225 -5.97 -13.85 1.31
CA GLY A 225 -5.14 -12.69 1.04
C GLY A 225 -4.63 -12.66 -0.39
N PHE A 226 -3.33 -12.38 -0.58
CA PHE A 226 -2.73 -12.35 -1.92
C PHE A 226 -1.23 -12.68 -1.92
N ASP A 227 -0.70 -13.09 -3.07
CA ASP A 227 0.73 -13.11 -3.38
C ASP A 227 1.04 -12.16 -4.55
N VAL A 228 2.27 -11.65 -4.56
CA VAL A 228 2.81 -10.84 -5.66
C VAL A 228 4.15 -11.41 -6.12
N SER A 229 4.23 -11.76 -7.39
CA SER A 229 5.48 -12.09 -8.07
C SER A 229 6.01 -10.88 -8.81
N ILE A 230 7.21 -10.40 -8.47
CA ILE A 230 7.85 -9.26 -9.16
C ILE A 230 8.78 -9.81 -10.24
N ALA A 231 8.45 -9.52 -11.51
CA ALA A 231 9.21 -9.99 -12.67
C ALA A 231 10.36 -9.04 -13.06
N ALA A 232 10.16 -7.72 -12.91
CA ALA A 232 11.16 -6.71 -13.23
C ALA A 232 10.98 -5.45 -12.39
N VAL A 233 12.09 -4.76 -12.11
CA VAL A 233 12.12 -3.49 -11.37
C VAL A 233 13.10 -2.54 -12.06
N THR A 234 12.71 -1.27 -12.18
CA THR A 234 13.62 -0.16 -12.42
C THR A 234 13.77 0.61 -11.11
N PRO A 235 14.91 0.56 -10.40
CA PRO A 235 15.12 1.28 -9.16
C PRO A 235 15.23 2.81 -9.40
N VAL A 236 15.11 3.58 -8.32
CA VAL A 236 15.32 5.05 -8.30
C VAL A 236 16.80 5.41 -8.25
#